data_AF-A0A1W9VM25-F1
#
_entry.id   AF-A0A1W9VM25-F1
#
_cell.length_a   1.000
_cell.length_b   1.000
_cell.length_c   1.000
_cell.angle_alpha   90.00
_cell.angle_beta   90.00
_cell.angle_gamma   90.00
#
_symmetry.space_group_name_H-M   'P 1'
#
loop_
_entity.id
_entity.type
_entity.pdbx_description
1 polymer ?
#
loop_
_entity_poly.entity_id
_entity_poly.type
_entity_poly.pdbx_seq_one_letter_code
_entity_poly.pdbx_strand_id
1 'polypeptide(L)'
;MDFVVGLDPNLVYLFLVAFFFLAGIAILTPGTGMLEVGALLALILTAWGIYTLPINTWALVLLILGVLPFILAVRASKKILYLSISIASLVIGSSFLFKNDIW
;
A
#
# COMPACT_ATOMS: atom_id res chain seq x y z
N MET A 1 2.64 -28.04 8.95
CA MET A 1 1.50 -27.46 9.70
C MET A 1 1.76 -25.98 9.68
N ASP A 2 1.39 -25.31 8.59
CA ASP A 2 1.91 -23.97 8.32
C ASP A 2 0.76 -22.99 8.47
N PHE A 3 0.31 -22.82 9.71
CA PHE A 3 -0.67 -21.80 10.08
C PHE A 3 0.03 -20.44 10.15
N VAL A 4 0.55 -19.95 9.03
CA VAL A 4 0.76 -18.51 8.89
C VAL A 4 -0.63 -17.94 8.64
N VAL A 5 -1.31 -17.60 9.73
CA VAL A 5 -2.52 -16.77 9.69
C VAL A 5 -2.05 -15.37 9.27
N GLY A 6 -1.78 -15.19 7.98
CA GLY A 6 -1.60 -13.88 7.38
C GLY A 6 -2.90 -13.11 7.55
N LEU A 7 -2.82 -11.85 7.95
CA LEU A 7 -4.00 -10.99 7.97
C LEU A 7 -4.49 -10.79 6.53
N ASP A 8 -5.80 -10.86 6.33
CA ASP A 8 -6.45 -10.52 5.08
C ASP A 8 -5.95 -9.14 4.60
N PRO A 9 -5.51 -8.97 3.33
CA PRO A 9 -5.04 -7.69 2.81
C PRO A 9 -5.99 -6.52 3.07
N ASN A 10 -7.30 -6.76 3.08
CA ASN A 10 -8.32 -5.76 3.36
C ASN A 10 -8.29 -5.30 4.82
N LEU A 11 -8.01 -6.20 5.77
CA LEU A 11 -7.81 -5.83 7.17
C LEU A 11 -6.52 -5.04 7.37
N VAL A 12 -5.44 -5.43 6.68
CA VAL A 12 -4.18 -4.67 6.69
C VAL A 12 -4.41 -3.25 6.17
N TYR A 13 -5.17 -3.11 5.08
CA TYR A 13 -5.57 -1.80 4.56
C TYR A 13 -6.43 -1.02 5.56
N LEU A 14 -7.39 -1.66 6.22
CA LEU A 14 -8.23 -1.01 7.23
C LEU A 14 -7.40 -0.45 8.39
N PHE A 15 -6.42 -1.22 8.87
CA PHE A 15 -5.50 -0.74 9.92
C PHE A 15 -4.64 0.43 9.43
N LEU A 16 -4.17 0.41 8.17
CA LEU A 16 -3.41 1.52 7.59
C LEU A 16 -4.25 2.82 7.54
N VAL A 17 -5.51 2.70 7.11
CA VAL A 17 -6.45 3.84 7.08
C VAL A 17 -6.72 4.34 8.50
N ALA A 18 -6.97 3.44 9.45
CA ALA A 18 -7.19 3.80 10.84
C ALA A 18 -5.95 4.50 11.44
N PHE A 19 -4.73 4.05 11.12
CA PHE A 19 -3.50 4.72 11.53
C PHE A 19 -3.45 6.16 11.04
N PHE A 20 -3.62 6.41 9.74
CA PHE A 20 -3.56 7.77 9.19
C PHE A 20 -4.63 8.67 9.78
N PHE A 21 -5.84 8.15 9.99
CA PHE A 21 -6.93 8.90 10.59
C PHE A 21 -6.64 9.26 12.05
N LEU A 22 -6.26 8.28 12.88
CA LEU A 22 -5.95 8.49 14.29
C LEU A 22 -4.70 9.36 14.49
N ALA A 23 -3.65 9.15 13.69
CA ALA A 23 -2.44 9.97 13.71
C ALA A 23 -2.75 11.41 13.31
N GLY A 24 -3.58 11.61 12.28
CA GLY A 24 -4.03 12.93 11.87
C GLY A 24 -4.73 13.69 13.00
N ILE A 25 -5.67 13.03 13.70
CA ILE A 25 -6.35 13.66 14.84
C ILE A 25 -5.38 13.87 16.00
N ALA A 26 -4.52 12.91 16.33
CA ALA A 26 -3.55 13.02 17.41
C ALA A 26 -2.57 14.20 17.21
N ILE A 27 -2.19 14.50 15.97
CA ILE A 27 -1.36 15.67 15.63
C ILE A 27 -2.13 16.98 15.89
N LEU A 28 -3.44 17.01 15.63
CA LEU A 28 -4.29 18.18 15.85
C LEU A 28 -4.64 18.39 17.33
N THR A 29 -4.74 17.31 18.10
CA THR A 29 -5.04 17.33 19.54
C THR A 29 -4.00 16.52 20.33
N PRO A 30 -2.76 17.02 20.42
CA PRO A 30 -1.67 16.31 21.08
C PRO A 30 -1.93 16.14 22.58
N GLY A 31 -1.43 15.04 23.15
CA GLY A 31 -1.52 14.78 24.59
C GLY A 31 -2.83 14.12 25.04
N THR A 32 -3.67 13.64 24.12
CA THR A 32 -4.87 12.84 24.46
C THR A 32 -4.53 11.44 24.96
N GLY A 33 -3.35 10.92 24.63
CA GLY A 33 -2.85 9.59 25.00
C GLY A 33 -3.57 8.44 24.27
N MET A 34 -4.90 8.41 24.30
CA MET A 34 -5.71 7.35 23.69
C MET A 34 -5.58 7.33 22.16
N LEU A 35 -5.61 8.50 21.51
CA LEU A 35 -5.47 8.59 20.05
C LEU A 35 -4.06 8.21 19.58
N GLU A 36 -3.04 8.62 20.33
CA GLU A 36 -1.64 8.32 20.05
C GLU A 36 -1.36 6.81 20.17
N VAL A 37 -1.82 6.18 21.26
CA VAL A 37 -1.70 4.73 21.46
C VAL A 37 -2.50 3.97 20.40
N GLY A 38 -3.71 4.42 20.07
CA GLY A 38 -4.53 3.83 19.02
C GLY A 38 -3.85 3.90 17.65
N ALA A 39 -3.27 5.06 17.31
CA ALA A 39 -2.52 5.22 16.08
C ALA A 39 -1.27 4.31 16.05
N LEU A 40 -0.48 4.28 17.11
CA LEU A 40 0.70 3.42 17.20
C LEU A 40 0.33 1.94 17.09
N LEU A 41 -0.75 1.51 17.73
CA LEU A 41 -1.24 0.14 17.64
C LEU A 41 -1.68 -0.20 16.21
N ALA A 42 -2.46 0.68 15.56
CA ALA A 42 -2.85 0.51 14.17
C ALA A 42 -1.63 0.46 13.22
N LEU A 43 -0.60 1.26 13.47
CA LEU A 43 0.65 1.25 12.71
C LEU A 43 1.39 -0.09 12.86
N ILE A 44 1.51 -0.60 14.09
CA ILE A 44 2.17 -1.88 14.38
C ILE A 44 1.43 -3.02 13.67
N LEU A 45 0.10 -3.07 13.79
CA LEU A 45 -0.72 -4.09 13.12
C LEU A 45 -0.60 -4.01 11.60
N THR A 46 -0.54 -2.81 11.05
CA THR A 46 -0.30 -2.59 9.62
C THR A 46 1.06 -3.10 9.18
N ALA A 47 2.12 -2.74 9.90
CA ALA A 47 3.48 -3.15 9.58
C ALA A 47 3.64 -4.67 9.65
N TRP A 48 3.08 -5.28 10.69
CA TRP A 48 3.01 -6.74 10.84
C TRP A 48 2.24 -7.40 9.68
N GLY A 49 1.07 -6.86 9.35
CA GLY A 49 0.26 -7.29 8.22
C GLY A 49 1.05 -7.27 6.91
N ILE A 50 1.61 -6.12 6.55
CA ILE A 50 2.41 -5.97 5.31
C ILE A 50 3.57 -6.96 5.25
N TYR A 51 4.27 -7.20 6.36
CA TYR A 51 5.40 -8.14 6.41
C TYR A 51 4.98 -9.59 6.17
N THR A 52 3.76 -9.95 6.54
CA THR A 52 3.24 -11.33 6.42
C THR A 52 2.48 -11.56 5.11
N LEU A 53 2.16 -10.52 4.35
CA LEU A 53 1.42 -10.65 3.09
C LEU A 53 2.24 -11.40 2.02
N PRO A 54 1.64 -12.40 1.36
CA PRO A 54 2.34 -13.16 0.33
C PRO A 54 2.40 -12.34 -0.97
N ILE A 55 3.44 -11.52 -1.11
CA ILE A 55 3.61 -10.60 -2.26
C ILE A 55 4.53 -11.20 -3.33
N ASN A 56 4.22 -10.92 -4.60
CA ASN A 56 5.10 -11.12 -5.76
C ASN A 56 6.09 -9.95 -5.88
N THR A 57 7.35 -10.19 -5.57
CA THR A 57 8.41 -9.16 -5.59
C THR A 57 8.62 -8.56 -6.98
N TRP A 58 8.50 -9.36 -8.05
CA TRP A 58 8.60 -8.85 -9.42
C TRP A 58 7.46 -7.88 -9.76
N ALA A 59 6.24 -8.15 -9.29
CA ALA A 59 5.07 -7.30 -9.51
C ALA A 59 5.20 -5.98 -8.73
N LEU A 60 5.76 -6.05 -7.52
CA LEU A 60 6.13 -4.86 -6.74
C LEU A 60 7.17 -4.00 -7.46
N VAL A 61 8.23 -4.61 -8.01
CA VAL A 61 9.23 -3.89 -8.81
C VAL A 61 8.59 -3.25 -10.05
N LEU A 62 7.69 -3.96 -10.74
CA LEU A 62 6.97 -3.44 -11.90
C LEU A 62 6.08 -2.23 -11.53
N LEU A 63 5.38 -2.29 -10.39
CA LEU A 63 4.60 -1.17 -9.85
C LEU A 63 5.48 0.06 -9.61
N ILE A 64 6.61 -0.12 -8.92
CA ILE A 64 7.55 0.98 -8.63
C ILE A 64 8.09 1.57 -9.93
N LEU A 65 8.49 0.72 -10.89
CA LEU A 65 8.96 1.17 -12.20
C LEU A 65 7.88 1.88 -13.00
N GLY A 66 6.60 1.52 -12.85
CA GLY A 66 5.45 2.18 -13.50
C GLY A 66 5.21 3.62 -13.04
N VAL A 67 5.69 3.99 -11.85
CA VAL A 67 5.59 5.36 -11.31
C VAL A 67 6.55 6.32 -12.03
N LEU A 68 7.73 5.85 -12.47
CA LEU A 68 8.70 6.70 -13.18
C LEU A 68 8.14 7.30 -14.49
N PRO A 69 7.60 6.50 -15.45
CA PRO A 69 7.00 7.04 -16.65
C PRO A 69 5.72 7.83 -16.34
N PHE A 70 5.01 7.55 -15.24
CA PHE A 70 3.89 8.37 -14.79
C PHE A 70 4.34 9.81 -14.50
N ILE A 71 5.39 9.96 -13.68
CA ILE A 71 5.96 11.28 -13.33
C ILE A 71 6.44 12.00 -14.58
N LEU A 72 7.12 11.31 -15.49
CA LEU A 72 7.59 11.88 -16.75
C LEU A 72 6.43 12.31 -17.66
N ALA A 73 5.35 11.52 -17.74
CA ALA A 73 4.16 11.85 -18.53
C ALA A 73 3.44 13.09 -17.98
N VAL A 74 3.37 13.25 -16.65
CA VAL A 74 2.79 14.44 -16.01
C VAL A 74 3.65 15.68 -16.24
N ARG A 75 4.98 15.55 -16.18
CA ARG A 75 5.91 16.68 -16.38
C ARG A 75 6.08 17.06 -17.86
N ALA A 76 5.99 16.11 -18.78
CA ALA A 76 6.16 16.31 -20.22
C ALA A 76 4.83 16.11 -20.95
N SER A 77 4.10 17.22 -21.18
CA SER A 77 2.80 17.22 -21.84
C SER A 77 2.84 16.48 -23.20
N LYS A 78 1.80 15.68 -23.48
CA LYS A 78 1.51 14.95 -24.74
C LYS A 78 2.34 13.69 -25.07
N LYS A 79 3.05 13.08 -24.13
CA LYS A 79 3.72 11.80 -24.38
C LYS A 79 2.82 10.60 -24.01
N ILE A 80 1.85 10.32 -24.88
CA ILE A 80 0.89 9.20 -24.74
C ILE A 80 1.62 7.87 -24.48
N LEU A 81 2.78 7.66 -25.10
CA LEU A 81 3.58 6.44 -24.91
C LEU A 81 3.99 6.20 -23.44
N TYR A 82 4.48 7.23 -22.74
CA TYR A 82 4.85 7.09 -21.32
C TYR A 82 3.62 6.84 -20.44
N LEU A 83 2.49 7.46 -20.79
CA LEU A 83 1.24 7.24 -20.09
C LEU A 83 0.74 5.79 -20.28
N SER A 84 0.77 5.26 -21.51
CA SER A 84 0.37 3.88 -21.80
C SER A 84 1.25 2.86 -21.08
N ILE A 85 2.58 3.06 -21.09
CA ILE A 85 3.52 2.19 -20.35
C ILE A 85 3.24 2.24 -18.86
N SER A 86 3.00 3.44 -18.31
CA SER A 86 2.67 3.60 -16.90
C SER A 86 1.38 2.87 -16.53
N ILE A 87 0.31 3.06 -17.30
CA ILE A 87 -0.97 2.37 -17.07
C ILE A 87 -0.78 0.86 -17.13
N ALA A 88 -0.10 0.35 -18.16
CA ALA A 88 0.15 -1.09 -18.28
C ALA A 88 0.93 -1.65 -17.09
N SER A 89 2.01 -0.98 -16.69
CA SER A 89 2.82 -1.39 -15.53
C SER A 89 2.04 -1.33 -14.21
N LEU A 90 1.24 -0.28 -13.99
CA LEU A 90 0.44 -0.15 -12.78
C LEU A 90 -0.65 -1.21 -12.69
N VAL A 91 -1.39 -1.45 -13.80
CA VAL A 91 -2.45 -2.47 -13.85
C VAL A 91 -1.87 -3.87 -13.66
N ILE A 92 -0.86 -4.24 -14.46
CA ILE A 92 -0.25 -5.57 -14.38
C ILE A 92 0.39 -5.77 -12.99
N GLY A 93 1.18 -4.81 -12.53
CA GLY A 93 1.85 -4.92 -11.24
C GLY A 93 0.86 -4.99 -10.07
N SER A 94 -0.25 -4.25 -10.10
CA SER A 94 -1.29 -4.34 -9.07
C SER A 94 -2.07 -5.65 -9.11
N SER A 95 -2.44 -6.13 -10.30
CA SER A 95 -3.22 -7.36 -10.46
C SER A 95 -2.46 -8.60 -9.99
N PHE A 96 -1.13 -8.60 -10.12
CA PHE A 96 -0.28 -9.71 -9.70
C PHE A 96 0.43 -9.47 -8.36
N LEU A 97 0.12 -8.40 -7.62
CA LEU A 97 0.87 -8.05 -6.42
C LEU A 97 0.77 -9.13 -5.34
N PHE A 98 -0.42 -9.68 -5.11
CA PHE A 98 -0.66 -10.73 -4.11
C PHE A 98 -0.66 -12.11 -4.76
N LYS A 99 -0.01 -13.08 -4.11
CA LYS A 99 0.25 -14.42 -4.67
C LYS A 99 -0.96 -15.36 -4.68
N ASN A 100 -2.00 -15.09 -3.89
CA ASN A 100 -3.05 -16.07 -3.60
C ASN A 100 -4.49 -15.54 -3.74
N ASP A 101 -4.69 -14.36 -4.33
CA ASP A 101 -6.04 -13.89 -4.65
C ASP A 101 -6.42 -14.41 -6.05
N ILE A 102 -6.91 -15.65 -6.08
CA ILE A 102 -7.75 -16.12 -7.18
C ILE A 102 -9.08 -15.39 -7.00
N TRP A 103 -9.40 -14.46 -7.89
CA TRP A 103 -10.72 -13.83 -7.98
C TRP A 103 -11.80 -14.86 -8.31
#